data_AF-A0A949FU10-F1
#
_entry.id   AF-A0A949FU10-F1
#
_cell.length_a   1.000
_cell.length_b   1.000
_cell.length_c   1.000
_cell.angle_alpha   90.00
_cell.angle_beta   90.00
_cell.angle_gamma   90.00
#
_symmetry.space_group_name_H-M   'P 1'
#
loop_
_entity.id
_entity.type
_entity.pdbx_description
1 polymer ?
#
loop_
_entity_poly.entity_id
_entity_poly.type
_entity_poly.pdbx_seq_one_letter_code
_entity_poly.pdbx_strand_id
1 'polypeptide(L)'
;MSLERAGAVSWRRAVLVLTAGAVLGLHACALAQSTAHPSPETAAVAYPVGHWVGEARLFDRALRQQRGPIPMSIELAPDLLLKVTIGDATWPAAAPVQRLSSRLEYRIKLMGAAPPLAGKDHLVLIITPRTDGRLDADFHLKSRFGLDLGMAVGHFDARPDRSIAP
;
A
#
# COMPACT_ATOMS: atom_id res chain seq x y z
N MET A 1 52.33 -8.93 35.94
CA MET A 1 53.49 -8.58 36.79
C MET A 1 54.54 -8.03 35.84
N SER A 2 54.52 -6.73 35.57
CA SER A 2 55.16 -5.66 36.35
C SER A 2 56.65 -5.57 36.07
N LEU A 3 57.04 -4.53 35.33
CA LEU A 3 58.18 -3.62 35.54
C LEU A 3 58.20 -2.70 34.32
N GLU A 4 57.50 -1.57 34.36
CA GLU A 4 57.97 -0.27 34.88
C GLU A 4 59.05 0.38 34.02
N ARG A 5 58.71 1.61 33.57
CA ARG A 5 59.51 2.85 33.61
C ARG A 5 60.80 2.88 32.75
N ALA A 6 61.32 4.00 32.27
CA ALA A 6 60.96 5.41 32.14
C ALA A 6 62.20 6.07 31.51
N GLY A 7 62.08 7.32 31.05
CA GLY A 7 63.22 8.21 30.84
C GLY A 7 63.46 8.54 29.37
N ALA A 8 63.00 9.67 28.83
CA ALA A 8 63.39 11.06 29.07
C ALA A 8 64.69 11.47 28.36
N VAL A 9 64.82 12.80 28.17
CA VAL A 9 65.92 13.60 27.57
C VAL A 9 65.60 14.01 26.13
N SER A 10 64.95 15.15 25.87
CA SER A 10 65.37 16.57 26.04
C SER A 10 66.17 17.12 24.85
N TRP A 11 66.12 18.45 24.70
CA TRP A 11 67.02 19.34 23.96
C TRP A 11 66.62 19.72 22.53
N ARG A 12 65.86 20.81 22.36
CA ARG A 12 66.41 22.16 22.12
C ARG A 12 65.34 23.17 21.74
N ARG A 13 65.39 24.29 22.47
CA ARG A 13 64.71 25.56 22.22
C ARG A 13 65.10 26.13 20.86
N ALA A 14 64.13 26.71 20.16
CA ALA A 14 64.33 27.94 19.42
C ALA A 14 63.08 28.81 19.60
N VAL A 15 63.26 29.89 20.36
CA VAL A 15 62.33 31.01 20.49
C VAL A 15 62.65 31.95 19.33
N LEU A 16 61.65 32.33 18.54
CA LEU A 16 61.68 33.60 17.84
C LEU A 16 60.31 34.26 17.96
N VAL A 17 60.33 35.42 18.59
CA VAL A 17 59.22 36.32 18.87
C VAL A 17 58.94 37.15 17.62
N LEU A 18 57.69 37.17 17.15
CA LEU A 18 57.19 38.22 16.25
C LEU A 18 55.87 38.77 16.81
N THR A 19 56.05 39.94 17.41
CA THR A 19 55.15 41.08 17.62
C THR A 19 53.64 40.92 17.41
N ALA A 20 52.91 41.28 18.47
CA ALA A 20 51.48 41.50 18.54
C ALA A 20 50.98 42.58 17.56
N GLY A 21 49.81 42.33 16.99
CA GLY A 21 48.94 43.30 16.33
C GLY A 21 47.51 42.74 16.35
N ALA A 22 46.70 43.24 17.28
CA ALA A 22 45.36 42.77 17.60
C ALA A 22 44.33 43.06 16.49
N VAL A 23 43.39 42.14 16.25
CA VAL A 23 41.96 42.48 16.02
C VAL A 23 41.09 41.30 16.50
N LEU A 24 40.18 41.60 17.44
CA LEU A 24 39.08 40.73 17.85
C LEU A 24 38.18 40.39 16.65
N GLY A 25 37.83 39.13 16.48
CA GLY A 25 36.80 38.72 15.53
C GLY A 25 36.26 37.34 15.88
N LEU A 26 35.08 37.34 16.49
CA LEU A 26 34.33 36.19 16.98
C LEU A 26 34.33 34.97 16.02
N HIS A 27 34.35 33.80 16.65
CA HIS A 27 33.92 32.54 16.10
C HIS A 27 32.52 32.65 15.47
N ALA A 28 32.42 32.47 14.15
CA ALA A 28 31.20 32.00 13.53
C ALA A 28 31.42 30.53 13.16
N CYS A 29 31.08 29.65 14.10
CA CYS A 29 30.88 28.24 13.82
C CYS A 29 29.71 28.16 12.84
N ALA A 30 29.99 27.90 11.56
CA ALA A 30 28.96 27.67 10.56
C ALA A 30 28.27 26.33 10.88
N LEU A 31 27.22 26.40 11.70
CA LEU A 31 26.26 25.31 11.85
C LEU A 31 25.55 25.16 10.51
N ALA A 32 26.01 24.21 9.70
CA ALA A 32 25.24 23.68 8.59
C ALA A 32 23.92 23.16 9.17
N GLN A 33 22.85 23.93 9.01
CA GLN A 33 21.49 23.46 9.26
C GLN A 33 21.21 22.38 8.21
N SER A 34 21.39 21.13 8.62
CA SER A 34 20.81 20.01 7.90
C SER A 34 19.31 20.26 7.84
N THR A 35 18.82 20.74 6.71
CA THR A 35 17.41 20.60 6.36
C THR A 35 17.19 19.13 6.13
N ALA A 36 17.03 18.39 7.23
CA ALA A 36 16.41 17.08 7.20
C ALA A 36 15.07 17.31 6.50
N HIS A 37 15.01 16.93 5.22
CA HIS A 37 13.73 16.74 4.56
C HIS A 37 12.88 15.92 5.53
N PRO A 38 11.66 16.34 5.86
CA PRO A 38 10.77 15.46 6.59
C PRO A 38 10.71 14.17 5.78
N SER A 39 11.29 13.10 6.34
CA SER A 39 11.04 11.74 5.90
C SER A 39 9.52 11.65 5.78
N PRO A 40 8.95 11.14 4.67
CA PRO A 40 7.51 11.03 4.53
C PRO A 40 7.00 10.18 5.68
N GLU A 41 6.59 10.88 6.72
CA GLU A 41 5.88 10.39 7.87
C GLU A 41 4.74 9.58 7.29
N THR A 42 4.67 8.32 7.69
CA THR A 42 3.72 7.30 7.28
C THR A 42 2.31 7.88 7.28
N ALA A 43 1.90 8.53 6.19
CA ALA A 43 0.53 8.95 6.00
C ALA A 43 -0.27 7.66 6.09
N ALA A 44 -1.11 7.54 7.13
CA ALA A 44 -1.92 6.36 7.33
C ALA A 44 -2.69 6.12 6.04
N VAL A 45 -2.38 5.02 5.35
CA VAL A 45 -3.06 4.67 4.10
C VAL A 45 -4.52 4.45 4.43
N ALA A 46 -5.35 5.40 4.01
CA ALA A 46 -6.78 5.32 4.16
C ALA A 46 -7.34 4.43 3.04
N TYR A 47 -7.93 3.30 3.43
CA TYR A 47 -8.67 2.46 2.51
C TYR A 47 -10.09 3.01 2.33
N PRO A 48 -10.71 2.79 1.16
CA PRO A 48 -12.06 3.26 0.85
C PRO A 48 -13.13 2.41 1.58
N VAL A 49 -13.18 2.50 2.91
CA VAL A 49 -14.19 1.85 3.76
C VAL A 49 -15.58 2.35 3.38
N GLY A 50 -16.55 1.44 3.30
CA GLY A 50 -17.93 1.74 2.99
C GLY A 50 -18.59 0.74 2.05
N HIS A 51 -19.79 1.11 1.58
CA HIS A 51 -20.57 0.35 0.61
C HIS A 51 -20.40 0.93 -0.78
N TRP A 52 -20.09 0.06 -1.74
CA TRP A 52 -19.80 0.39 -3.12
C TRP A 52 -20.64 -0.48 -4.04
N VAL A 53 -21.22 0.14 -5.07
CA VAL A 53 -22.05 -0.52 -6.08
C VAL A 53 -21.61 -0.11 -7.47
N GLY A 54 -21.86 -0.95 -8.47
CA GLY A 54 -21.46 -0.66 -9.85
C GLY A 54 -21.49 -1.91 -10.71
N GLU A 55 -20.56 -1.96 -11.67
CA GLU A 55 -20.46 -3.06 -12.63
C GLU A 55 -19.10 -3.76 -12.56
N ALA A 56 -19.12 -5.09 -12.65
CA ALA A 56 -17.94 -5.91 -12.88
C ALA A 56 -17.60 -5.94 -14.38
N ARG A 57 -16.82 -4.95 -14.84
CA ARG A 57 -16.43 -4.82 -16.24
C ARG A 57 -15.29 -5.77 -16.59
N LEU A 58 -15.62 -6.87 -17.26
CA LEU A 58 -14.64 -7.81 -17.82
C LEU A 58 -13.78 -7.14 -18.90
N PHE A 59 -12.47 -7.38 -18.90
CA PHE A 59 -11.55 -6.86 -19.91
C PHE A 59 -11.66 -7.60 -21.25
N ASP A 60 -11.95 -8.89 -21.24
CA ASP A 60 -12.21 -9.65 -22.45
C ASP A 60 -13.50 -9.16 -23.12
N ARG A 61 -13.37 -8.68 -24.36
CA ARG A 61 -14.49 -8.10 -25.13
C ARG A 61 -15.53 -9.15 -25.51
N ALA A 62 -15.13 -10.37 -25.87
CA ALA A 62 -16.05 -11.43 -26.28
C ALA A 62 -16.90 -11.88 -25.09
N LEU A 63 -16.27 -12.08 -23.93
CA LEU A 63 -16.99 -12.39 -22.68
C LEU A 63 -17.94 -11.27 -22.29
N ARG A 64 -17.51 -10.00 -22.41
CA ARG A 64 -18.37 -8.83 -22.12
C ARG A 64 -19.60 -8.79 -23.04
N GLN A 65 -19.43 -9.06 -24.34
CA GLN A 65 -20.54 -9.09 -25.31
C GLN A 65 -21.51 -10.24 -25.04
N GLN A 66 -21.01 -11.40 -24.61
CA GLN A 66 -21.83 -12.58 -24.32
C GLN A 66 -22.63 -12.42 -23.01
N ARG A 67 -22.02 -11.85 -21.98
CA ARG A 67 -22.63 -11.76 -20.64
C ARG A 67 -23.43 -10.49 -20.41
N GLY A 68 -23.12 -9.42 -21.13
CA GLY A 68 -23.66 -8.09 -20.84
C GLY A 68 -23.12 -7.52 -19.52
N PRO A 69 -23.74 -6.45 -19.01
CA PRO A 69 -23.40 -5.86 -17.72
C PRO A 69 -23.59 -6.86 -16.57
N ILE A 70 -22.60 -6.96 -15.67
CA ILE A 70 -22.67 -7.81 -14.48
C ILE A 70 -22.69 -6.88 -13.26
N PRO A 71 -23.80 -6.77 -12.52
CA PRO A 71 -23.84 -5.92 -11.33
C PRO A 71 -22.86 -6.44 -10.28
N MET A 72 -22.24 -5.52 -9.55
CA MET A 72 -21.31 -5.85 -8.48
C MET A 72 -21.51 -4.91 -7.29
N SER A 73 -21.40 -5.46 -6.09
CA SER A 73 -21.37 -4.69 -4.85
C SER A 73 -20.26 -5.18 -3.93
N ILE A 74 -19.69 -4.24 -3.18
CA ILE A 74 -18.68 -4.49 -2.17
C ILE A 74 -19.08 -3.73 -0.90
N GLU A 75 -18.97 -4.40 0.24
CA GLU A 75 -18.92 -3.76 1.55
C GLU A 75 -17.52 -3.99 2.12
N LEU A 76 -16.76 -2.90 2.31
CA LEU A 76 -15.46 -2.93 2.97
C LEU A 76 -15.61 -2.30 4.36
N ALA A 77 -15.57 -3.12 5.40
CA ALA A 77 -15.73 -2.67 6.78
C ALA A 77 -14.45 -1.99 7.33
N PRO A 78 -14.53 -1.23 8.44
CA PRO A 78 -13.37 -0.57 9.05
C PRO A 78 -12.24 -1.51 9.47
N ASP A 79 -12.57 -2.76 9.82
CA ASP A 79 -11.61 -3.84 10.13
C ASP A 79 -11.04 -4.53 8.88
N LEU A 80 -11.38 -4.02 7.69
CA LEU A 80 -11.03 -4.53 6.37
C LEU A 80 -11.66 -5.88 6.03
N LEU A 81 -12.68 -6.32 6.77
CA LEU A 81 -13.51 -7.44 6.36
C LEU A 81 -14.29 -7.05 5.10
N LEU A 82 -14.22 -7.90 4.09
CA LEU A 82 -14.84 -7.67 2.79
C LEU A 82 -16.03 -8.61 2.59
N LYS A 83 -17.17 -8.05 2.19
CA LYS A 83 -18.27 -8.79 1.57
C LYS A 83 -18.40 -8.37 0.12
N VAL A 84 -18.73 -9.30 -0.76
CA VAL A 84 -18.80 -9.03 -2.20
C VAL A 84 -19.90 -9.86 -2.87
N THR A 85 -20.60 -9.22 -3.78
CA THR A 85 -21.59 -9.83 -4.68
C THR A 85 -21.25 -9.46 -6.11
N ILE A 86 -21.34 -10.42 -7.03
CA ILE A 86 -21.10 -10.26 -8.47
C ILE A 86 -22.18 -11.06 -9.21
N GLY A 87 -23.04 -10.38 -9.97
CA GLY A 87 -24.30 -10.96 -10.43
C GLY A 87 -25.15 -11.40 -9.24
N ASP A 88 -25.69 -12.61 -9.31
CA ASP A 88 -26.46 -13.22 -8.21
C ASP A 88 -25.57 -13.97 -7.20
N ALA A 89 -24.27 -14.08 -7.46
CA ALA A 89 -23.34 -14.80 -6.62
C ALA A 89 -22.90 -13.93 -5.43
N THR A 90 -23.04 -14.44 -4.22
CA THR A 90 -22.54 -13.79 -3.00
C THR A 90 -21.40 -14.62 -2.40
N TRP A 91 -20.26 -13.99 -2.20
CA TRP A 91 -19.11 -14.62 -1.57
C TRP A 91 -19.16 -14.46 -0.04
N PRO A 92 -18.64 -15.43 0.72
CA PRO A 92 -18.52 -15.28 2.16
C PRO A 92 -17.61 -14.10 2.52
N ALA A 93 -17.87 -13.51 3.68
CA ALA A 93 -17.03 -12.44 4.21
C ALA A 93 -15.59 -12.93 4.40
N ALA A 94 -14.60 -12.12 4.00
CA ALA A 94 -13.20 -12.51 4.03
C ALA A 94 -12.29 -11.38 4.50
N ALA A 95 -11.27 -11.74 5.28
CA ALA A 95 -10.14 -10.86 5.59
C ALA A 95 -9.14 -10.85 4.41
N PRO A 96 -8.32 -9.79 4.26
CA PRO A 96 -7.31 -9.76 3.21
C PRO A 96 -6.24 -10.82 3.49
N VAL A 97 -5.84 -11.56 2.46
CA VAL A 97 -4.67 -12.47 2.53
C VAL A 97 -3.35 -11.70 2.46
N GLN A 98 -3.39 -10.47 1.96
CA GLN A 98 -2.25 -9.56 1.94
C GLN A 98 -2.71 -8.12 2.20
N ARG A 99 -1.99 -7.44 3.10
CA ARG A 99 -2.21 -6.02 3.43
C ARG A 99 -0.89 -5.27 3.27
N LEU A 100 -0.82 -4.40 2.27
CA LEU A 100 0.31 -3.51 1.99
C LEU A 100 -0.18 -2.08 1.89
N SER A 101 0.66 -1.09 2.16
CA SER A 101 0.33 0.33 1.95
C SER A 101 -0.15 0.64 0.52
N SER A 102 0.20 -0.18 -0.47
CA SER A 102 -0.19 -0.02 -1.86
C SER A 102 -1.41 -0.85 -2.28
N ARG A 103 -1.84 -1.85 -1.51
CA ARG A 103 -2.98 -2.71 -1.87
C ARG A 103 -3.50 -3.61 -0.75
N LEU A 104 -4.76 -4.01 -0.86
CA LEU A 104 -5.34 -5.19 -0.22
C LEU A 104 -5.55 -6.29 -1.26
N GLU A 105 -5.22 -7.53 -0.93
CA GLU A 105 -5.55 -8.70 -1.75
C GLU A 105 -6.46 -9.64 -0.97
N TYR A 106 -7.56 -10.06 -1.59
CA TYR A 106 -8.51 -11.03 -1.07
C TYR A 106 -8.55 -12.25 -1.98
N ARG A 107 -8.70 -13.43 -1.39
CA ARG A 107 -8.88 -14.70 -2.11
C ARG A 107 -10.07 -15.43 -1.50
N ILE A 108 -11.17 -15.50 -2.25
CA ILE A 108 -12.45 -15.95 -1.71
C ILE A 108 -13.03 -17.04 -2.61
N LYS A 109 -13.40 -18.17 -2.03
CA LYS A 109 -14.10 -19.24 -2.74
C LYS A 109 -15.60 -19.07 -2.55
N LEU A 110 -16.34 -19.15 -3.64
CA LEU A 110 -17.80 -19.11 -3.64
C LEU A 110 -18.34 -20.38 -2.96
N MET A 111 -19.39 -20.23 -2.16
CA MET A 111 -20.02 -21.35 -1.43
C MET A 111 -21.49 -21.46 -1.81
N GLY A 112 -21.90 -22.62 -2.36
CA GLY A 112 -23.31 -22.98 -2.55
C GLY A 112 -24.09 -22.18 -3.62
N ALA A 113 -23.49 -21.17 -4.24
CA ALA A 113 -24.11 -20.36 -5.28
C ALA A 113 -23.55 -20.68 -6.68
N ALA A 114 -24.36 -20.45 -7.71
CA ALA A 114 -23.89 -20.51 -9.09
C ALA A 114 -22.91 -19.35 -9.34
N PRO A 115 -21.74 -19.60 -9.95
CA PRO A 115 -20.78 -18.54 -10.23
C PRO A 115 -21.29 -17.63 -11.35
N PRO A 116 -20.90 -16.34 -11.37
CA PRO A 116 -21.31 -15.40 -12.42
C PRO A 116 -20.79 -15.82 -13.80
N LEU A 117 -19.69 -16.58 -13.84
CA LEU A 117 -19.13 -17.22 -15.03
C LEU A 117 -18.98 -18.71 -14.76
N ALA A 118 -19.34 -19.55 -15.73
CA ALA A 118 -19.33 -21.00 -15.57
C ALA A 118 -17.97 -21.52 -15.07
N GLY A 119 -17.98 -22.26 -13.96
CA GLY A 119 -16.78 -22.82 -13.33
C GLY A 119 -15.82 -21.77 -12.73
N LYS A 120 -16.25 -20.52 -12.55
CA LYS A 120 -15.44 -19.46 -11.92
C LYS A 120 -15.88 -19.16 -10.49
N ASP A 121 -15.63 -20.12 -9.61
CA ASP A 121 -15.98 -20.09 -8.18
C ASP A 121 -14.88 -19.49 -7.29
N HIS A 122 -13.73 -19.09 -7.83
CA HIS A 122 -12.64 -18.48 -7.07
C HIS A 122 -12.49 -17.00 -7.46
N LEU A 123 -12.65 -16.11 -6.50
CA LEU A 123 -12.45 -14.68 -6.65
C LEU A 123 -11.09 -14.27 -6.07
N VAL A 124 -10.27 -13.59 -6.86
CA VAL A 124 -9.19 -12.74 -6.35
C VAL A 124 -9.63 -11.31 -6.53
N LEU A 125 -9.69 -10.53 -5.46
CA LEU A 125 -10.00 -9.10 -5.53
C LEU A 125 -8.79 -8.32 -5.01
N ILE A 126 -8.38 -7.31 -5.76
CA ILE A 126 -7.27 -6.43 -5.41
C ILE A 126 -7.85 -5.02 -5.28
N ILE A 127 -7.75 -4.43 -4.09
CA ILE A 127 -8.16 -3.04 -3.83
C ILE A 127 -6.91 -2.17 -3.73
N THR A 128 -6.82 -1.16 -4.59
CA THR A 128 -5.71 -0.20 -4.61
C THR A 128 -6.18 1.11 -3.94
N PRO A 129 -5.49 1.60 -2.90
CA PRO A 129 -5.83 2.87 -2.27
C PRO A 129 -5.69 4.04 -3.26
N ARG A 130 -6.64 4.97 -3.21
CA ARG A 130 -6.59 6.23 -3.96
C ARG A 130 -6.66 7.41 -3.01
N THR A 131 -5.95 8.48 -3.34
CA THR A 131 -5.94 9.73 -2.55
C THR A 131 -7.26 10.51 -2.63
N ASP A 132 -8.09 10.23 -3.63
CA ASP A 132 -9.41 10.86 -3.82
C ASP A 132 -10.54 10.12 -3.07
N GLY A 133 -10.20 9.11 -2.27
CA GLY A 133 -11.17 8.33 -1.48
C GLY A 133 -12.06 7.41 -2.32
N ARG A 134 -11.84 7.30 -3.64
CA ARG A 134 -12.59 6.38 -4.50
C ARG A 134 -12.07 4.95 -4.33
N LEU A 135 -12.96 3.99 -4.53
CA LEU A 135 -12.59 2.59 -4.66
C LEU A 135 -11.96 2.34 -6.03
N ASP A 136 -10.76 1.77 -6.03
CA ASP A 136 -10.09 1.17 -7.19
C ASP A 136 -10.00 -0.32 -6.93
N ALA A 137 -10.64 -1.15 -7.76
CA ALA A 137 -10.59 -2.58 -7.55
C ALA A 137 -10.55 -3.36 -8.86
N ASP A 138 -9.56 -4.24 -8.98
CA ASP A 138 -9.46 -5.23 -10.05
C ASP A 138 -9.82 -6.61 -9.49
N PHE A 139 -10.40 -7.44 -10.34
CA PHE A 139 -10.78 -8.80 -9.96
C PHE A 139 -10.32 -9.84 -10.97
N HIS A 140 -10.02 -11.03 -10.46
CA HIS A 140 -9.85 -12.25 -11.23
C HIS A 140 -10.89 -13.28 -10.80
N LEU A 141 -11.74 -13.70 -11.74
CA LEU A 141 -12.63 -14.85 -11.61
C LEU A 141 -11.93 -16.09 -12.16
N LYS A 142 -11.70 -17.08 -11.30
CA LYS A 142 -10.85 -18.25 -11.55
C LYS A 142 -11.58 -19.54 -11.22
N SER A 143 -11.12 -20.66 -11.78
CA SER A 143 -11.58 -22.02 -11.43
C SER A 143 -10.78 -22.66 -10.30
N ARG A 144 -9.65 -22.05 -9.92
CA ARG A 144 -8.78 -22.45 -8.81
C ARG A 144 -7.93 -21.28 -8.34
N PHE A 145 -7.44 -21.34 -7.12
CA PHE A 145 -6.32 -20.50 -6.70
C PHE A 145 -5.01 -21.01 -7.32
N GLY A 146 -4.18 -20.10 -7.85
CA GLY A 146 -2.96 -20.42 -8.60
C GLY A 146 -3.03 -19.98 -10.07
N LEU A 147 -2.18 -20.57 -10.91
CA LEU A 147 -2.18 -20.30 -12.35
C LEU A 147 -3.46 -20.85 -12.99
N ASP A 148 -4.28 -19.95 -13.55
CA ASP A 148 -5.49 -20.26 -14.30
C ASP A 148 -5.45 -19.43 -15.59
N LEU A 149 -5.16 -20.09 -16.71
CA LEU A 149 -5.04 -19.44 -18.01
C LEU A 149 -6.41 -19.04 -18.59
N GLY A 150 -7.49 -19.66 -18.09
CA GLY A 150 -8.85 -19.33 -18.50
C GLY A 150 -9.50 -18.31 -17.58
N MET A 151 -8.75 -17.61 -16.72
CA MET A 151 -9.33 -16.65 -15.77
C MET A 151 -9.99 -15.49 -16.50
N ALA A 152 -11.10 -15.00 -15.95
CA ALA A 152 -11.73 -13.78 -16.43
C ALA A 152 -11.28 -12.61 -15.54
N VAL A 153 -10.62 -11.64 -16.16
CA VAL A 153 -10.09 -10.45 -15.49
C VAL A 153 -11.01 -9.28 -15.77
N GLY A 154 -11.20 -8.42 -14.79
CA GLY A 154 -11.94 -7.18 -14.97
C GLY A 154 -11.66 -6.14 -13.90
N HIS A 155 -12.34 -5.02 -14.03
CA HIS A 155 -12.32 -3.91 -13.10
C HIS A 155 -13.71 -3.68 -12.53
N PHE A 156 -13.80 -3.29 -11.26
CA PHE A 156 -15.05 -2.86 -10.66
C PHE A 156 -15.22 -1.35 -10.87
N ASP A 157 -16.12 -0.98 -11.79
CA ASP A 157 -16.45 0.43 -12.05
C ASP A 157 -17.36 0.95 -10.91
N ALA A 158 -16.74 1.21 -9.76
CA ALA A 158 -17.41 1.45 -8.50
C ALA A 158 -17.87 2.90 -8.31
N ARG A 159 -19.01 3.04 -7.63
CA ARG A 159 -19.47 4.30 -7.02
C ARG A 159 -19.95 4.05 -5.59
N PRO A 160 -19.90 5.07 -4.71
CA PRO A 160 -20.48 4.96 -3.38
C PRO A 160 -21.97 4.60 -3.49
N ASP A 161 -22.42 3.68 -2.64
CA ASP A 161 -23.84 3.42 -2.48
C ASP A 161 -24.48 4.52 -1.64
N ARG A 162 -25.27 5.38 -2.29
CA ARG A 162 -25.97 6.49 -1.62
C ARG A 162 -27.32 6.08 -1.04
N SER A 163 -27.78 4.85 -1.30
CA SER A 163 -29.02 4.34 -0.71
C SER A 163 -28.83 3.94 0.76
N ILE A 164 -27.59 3.65 1.13
CA ILE A 164 -27.16 3.38 2.50
C ILE A 164 -26.60 4.72 3.03
N ALA A 165 -27.50 5.58 3.54
CA ALA A 165 -27.07 6.76 4.27
C ALA A 165 -26.26 6.33 5.51
N PRO A 166 -25.23 7.09 5.92
CA PRO A 166 -24.46 6.82 7.14
C PRO A 166 -25.33 6.88 8.40
#